data_AF-A0A7X7FL68-F1
#
_entry.id   AF-A0A7X7FL68-F1
#
_cell.length_a   1.000
_cell.length_b   1.000
_cell.length_c   1.000
_cell.angle_alpha   90.00
_cell.angle_beta   90.00
_cell.angle_gamma   90.00
#
_symmetry.space_group_name_H-M   'P 1'
#
loop_
_entity.id
_entity.type
_entity.pdbx_description
1 polymer ?
#
loop_
_entity_poly.entity_id
_entity_poly.type
_entity_poly.pdbx_seq_one_letter_code
_entity_poly.pdbx_strand_id
1 'polypeptide(L)'
;MRQLRITGLVREANYIRQMCSSPMTVAQRDSLKSRVQRTLSEINGICGRHGVRPSQLPAPSKRAYEFLLRLNVDTLPTTTAPQEHQLQKHLPGSVRLVGLRAFLDGLLDDLARQVHMGRLDAAAMLRVVQQTAQRVDHHMSRNEFKPGHLRTESRDLVAWFRYFAQPQHMDSYMQAVRRAQAVFGAMPEANSRWKAPLLIHFRPSSHLYRWRPEPSGTRMILSTPMICFDEAAFGHLGRMMLGDRQHWPAVNEAMLSQPYQSVRTAMDEATGRVERTRGIVCDLAEVFEQVNRRYFGGGMVRPKLSWTKRLTGRQFGHYNFAHDVVCISSTLDRSDVPRFVIEHVMHHELLHKKHGSKWNGSQRRCHTREFRAEERTFERFEEADEFLNSLSRRIS
;
A
#
# COMPACT_ATOMS: atom_id res chain seq x y z
N MET A 1 0.55 15.21 -33.59
CA MET A 1 0.74 13.79 -33.93
C MET A 1 0.35 12.90 -32.75
N ARG A 2 -0.39 11.80 -32.96
CA ARG A 2 -0.69 10.82 -31.91
C ARG A 2 0.61 10.08 -31.54
N GLN A 3 1.04 10.16 -30.28
CA GLN A 3 2.18 9.38 -29.79
C GLN A 3 1.87 7.87 -29.91
N LEU A 4 2.80 7.11 -30.48
CA LEU A 4 2.72 5.65 -30.58
C LEU A 4 2.62 5.02 -29.19
N ARG A 5 1.62 4.17 -28.97
CA ARG A 5 1.41 3.44 -27.71
C ARG A 5 1.56 1.94 -27.94
N ILE A 6 2.46 1.32 -27.19
CA ILE A 6 2.63 -0.14 -27.17
C ILE A 6 1.83 -0.68 -25.97
N THR A 7 0.66 -1.25 -26.25
CA THR A 7 -0.21 -1.82 -25.22
C THR A 7 0.49 -3.00 -24.53
N GLY A 8 0.42 -3.07 -23.20
CA GLY A 8 1.00 -4.17 -22.42
C GLY A 8 2.47 -4.00 -22.02
N LEU A 9 3.26 -3.15 -22.68
CA LEU A 9 4.70 -2.98 -22.40
C LEU A 9 5.01 -2.70 -20.91
N VAL A 10 4.30 -1.75 -20.30
CA VAL A 10 4.52 -1.40 -18.88
C VAL A 10 4.15 -2.57 -17.95
N ARG A 11 3.18 -3.40 -18.34
CA ARG A 11 2.80 -4.60 -17.57
C ARG A 11 3.89 -5.67 -17.69
N GLU A 12 4.42 -5.86 -18.89
CA GLU A 12 5.47 -6.83 -19.19
C GLU A 12 6.79 -6.49 -18.50
N ALA A 13 7.23 -5.23 -18.57
CA ALA A 13 8.42 -4.78 -17.85
C ALA A 13 8.29 -4.94 -16.33
N ASN A 14 7.10 -4.69 -15.78
CA ASN A 14 6.84 -4.92 -14.36
C ASN A 14 6.87 -6.40 -13.98
N TYR A 15 6.40 -7.27 -14.86
CA TYR A 15 6.47 -8.71 -14.67
C TYR A 15 7.93 -9.19 -14.64
N ILE A 16 8.73 -8.80 -15.62
CA ILE A 16 10.16 -9.13 -15.71
C ILE A 16 10.89 -8.66 -14.44
N ARG A 17 10.67 -7.39 -14.03
CA ARG A 17 11.26 -6.85 -12.79
C ARG A 17 10.93 -7.70 -11.56
N GLN A 18 9.68 -8.11 -11.45
CA GLN A 18 9.21 -8.92 -10.33
C GLN A 18 9.84 -10.31 -10.30
N MET A 19 10.12 -10.90 -11.47
CA MET A 19 10.90 -12.14 -11.55
C MET A 19 12.34 -11.93 -11.09
N CYS A 20 12.98 -10.83 -11.50
CA CYS A 20 14.35 -10.50 -11.11
C CYS A 20 14.53 -10.36 -9.59
N SER A 21 13.49 -9.93 -8.86
CA SER A 21 13.53 -9.77 -7.40
C SER A 21 13.32 -11.07 -6.61
N SER A 22 13.13 -12.21 -7.29
CA SER A 22 12.89 -13.52 -6.67
C SER A 22 14.05 -14.47 -6.97
N PRO A 23 14.46 -15.35 -6.04
CA PRO A 23 15.45 -16.39 -6.33
C PRO A 23 14.96 -17.27 -7.49
N MET A 24 15.83 -17.53 -8.47
CA MET A 24 15.49 -18.30 -9.66
C MET A 24 16.53 -19.37 -9.97
N THR A 25 16.14 -20.41 -10.69
CA THR A 25 17.07 -21.42 -11.21
C THR A 25 17.78 -20.91 -12.46
N VAL A 26 18.84 -21.61 -12.89
CA VAL A 26 19.55 -21.31 -14.14
C VAL A 26 18.59 -21.33 -15.34
N ALA A 27 17.76 -22.37 -15.47
CA ALA A 27 16.79 -22.49 -16.55
C ALA A 27 15.74 -21.35 -16.55
N GLN A 28 15.31 -20.89 -15.37
CA GLN A 28 14.39 -19.75 -15.25
C GLN A 28 15.07 -18.45 -15.68
N ARG A 29 16.33 -18.24 -15.33
CA ARG A 29 17.13 -17.09 -15.77
C ARG A 29 17.29 -17.08 -17.30
N ASP A 30 17.57 -18.22 -17.91
CA ASP A 30 17.72 -18.35 -19.37
C ASP A 30 16.39 -18.08 -20.11
N SER A 31 15.29 -18.57 -19.56
CA SER A 31 13.94 -18.27 -20.05
C SER A 31 13.61 -16.77 -19.93
N LEU A 32 13.97 -16.16 -18.80
CA LEU A 32 13.81 -14.72 -18.58
C LEU A 32 14.65 -13.90 -19.56
N LYS A 33 15.90 -14.31 -19.81
CA LYS A 33 16.79 -13.68 -20.80
C LYS A 33 16.17 -13.71 -22.19
N SER A 34 15.70 -14.88 -22.61
CA SER A 34 15.01 -15.06 -23.90
C SER A 34 13.76 -14.17 -24.00
N ARG A 35 12.99 -14.05 -22.91
CA ARG A 35 11.79 -13.21 -22.85
C ARG A 35 12.10 -11.72 -22.94
N VAL A 36 13.16 -11.25 -22.27
CA VAL A 36 13.64 -9.86 -22.36
C VAL A 36 14.06 -9.54 -23.78
N GLN A 37 14.89 -10.40 -24.40
CA GLN A 37 15.37 -10.23 -25.77
C GLN A 37 14.23 -10.18 -26.79
N ARG A 38 13.25 -11.10 -26.66
CA ARG A 38 12.04 -11.11 -27.50
C ARG A 38 11.25 -9.81 -27.35
N THR A 39 11.01 -9.39 -26.11
CA THR A 39 10.26 -8.15 -25.81
C THR A 39 10.95 -6.93 -26.41
N LEU A 40 12.28 -6.81 -26.29
CA LEU A 40 13.05 -5.71 -26.91
C LEU A 40 12.95 -5.74 -28.44
N SER A 41 13.08 -6.91 -29.05
CA SER A 41 12.95 -7.09 -30.49
C SER A 41 11.55 -6.68 -30.99
N GLU A 42 10.49 -7.10 -30.29
CA GLU A 42 9.11 -6.71 -30.60
C GLU A 42 8.90 -5.19 -30.51
N ILE A 43 9.40 -4.55 -29.45
CA ILE A 43 9.32 -3.09 -29.29
C ILE A 43 10.02 -2.39 -30.45
N ASN A 44 11.25 -2.81 -30.78
CA ASN A 44 12.05 -2.22 -31.85
C ASN A 44 11.38 -2.42 -33.22
N GLY A 45 10.81 -3.61 -33.49
CA GLY A 45 10.05 -3.88 -34.71
C GLY A 45 8.80 -3.04 -34.84
N ILE A 46 8.04 -2.85 -33.75
CA ILE A 46 6.86 -1.95 -33.73
C ILE A 46 7.29 -0.50 -33.98
N CYS A 47 8.32 -0.03 -33.27
CA CYS A 47 8.86 1.32 -33.42
C CYS A 47 9.32 1.57 -34.87
N GLY A 48 10.08 0.63 -35.45
CA GLY A 48 10.55 0.68 -36.84
C GLY A 48 9.42 0.77 -37.86
N ARG A 49 8.38 -0.08 -37.75
CA ARG A 49 7.21 -0.05 -38.64
C ARG A 49 6.44 1.27 -38.62
N HIS A 50 6.53 2.02 -37.52
CA HIS A 50 5.87 3.32 -37.37
C HIS A 50 6.81 4.51 -37.60
N GLY A 51 8.09 4.28 -37.95
CA GLY A 51 9.08 5.35 -38.12
C GLY A 51 9.38 6.13 -36.84
N VAL A 52 9.14 5.53 -35.68
CA VAL A 52 9.31 6.15 -34.35
C VAL A 52 10.51 5.53 -33.67
N ARG A 53 11.33 6.32 -32.98
CA ARG A 53 12.40 5.79 -32.10
C ARG A 53 11.83 5.43 -30.73
N PRO A 54 12.34 4.39 -30.03
CA PRO A 54 11.89 4.06 -28.67
C PRO A 54 11.95 5.24 -27.67
N SER A 55 12.88 6.18 -27.88
CA SER A 55 13.00 7.42 -27.08
C SER A 55 11.83 8.40 -27.25
N GLN A 56 11.04 8.26 -28.31
CA GLN A 56 9.86 9.08 -28.60
C GLN A 56 8.55 8.44 -28.08
N LEU A 57 8.63 7.25 -27.48
CA LEU A 57 7.48 6.64 -26.82
C LEU A 57 7.01 7.50 -25.63
N PRO A 58 5.72 7.44 -25.27
CA PRO A 58 5.22 8.06 -24.04
C PRO A 58 6.07 7.66 -22.83
N ALA A 59 6.30 8.61 -21.91
CA ALA A 59 7.23 8.44 -20.79
C ALA A 59 7.11 7.09 -20.03
N PRO A 60 5.92 6.54 -19.72
CA PRO A 60 5.82 5.22 -19.08
C PRO A 60 6.40 4.07 -19.92
N SER A 61 6.14 4.09 -21.23
CA SER A 61 6.63 3.09 -22.19
C SER A 61 8.13 3.26 -22.45
N LYS A 62 8.62 4.50 -22.58
CA LYS A 62 10.05 4.81 -22.68
C LYS A 62 10.83 4.25 -21.48
N ARG A 63 10.37 4.54 -20.25
CA ARG A 63 11.01 4.03 -19.01
C ARG A 63 11.00 2.51 -18.92
N ALA A 64 9.90 1.88 -19.34
CA ALA A 64 9.82 0.41 -19.40
C ALA A 64 10.83 -0.18 -20.39
N TYR A 65 10.98 0.42 -21.57
CA TYR A 65 11.98 0.02 -22.56
C TYR A 65 13.42 0.21 -22.04
N GLU A 66 13.74 1.38 -21.47
CA GLU A 66 15.07 1.67 -20.91
C GLU A 66 15.44 0.72 -19.77
N PHE A 67 14.48 0.35 -18.92
CA PHE A 67 14.67 -0.68 -17.91
C PHE A 67 15.07 -2.02 -18.54
N LEU A 68 14.32 -2.50 -19.53
CA LEU A 68 14.60 -3.77 -20.19
C LEU A 68 15.96 -3.75 -20.91
N LEU A 69 16.31 -2.63 -21.53
CA LEU A 69 17.57 -2.46 -22.24
C LEU A 69 18.79 -2.51 -21.31
N ARG A 70 18.65 -2.00 -20.08
CA ARG A 70 19.73 -1.94 -19.08
C ARG A 70 19.80 -3.18 -18.18
N LEU A 71 18.80 -4.05 -18.23
CA LEU A 71 18.74 -5.23 -17.37
C LEU A 71 19.78 -6.26 -17.82
N ASN A 72 20.81 -6.47 -16.99
CA ASN A 72 21.72 -7.57 -17.17
C ASN A 72 21.17 -8.82 -16.46
N VAL A 73 20.55 -9.70 -17.23
CA VAL A 73 19.93 -10.94 -16.71
C VAL A 73 21.00 -11.95 -16.24
N ASP A 74 22.19 -11.92 -16.83
CA ASP A 74 23.26 -12.88 -16.53
C ASP A 74 23.84 -12.71 -15.13
N THR A 75 23.80 -11.48 -14.60
CA THR A 75 24.28 -11.15 -13.25
C THR A 75 23.28 -11.47 -12.14
N LEU A 76 22.06 -11.94 -12.48
CA LEU A 76 21.05 -12.25 -11.47
C LEU A 76 21.41 -13.49 -10.67
N PRO A 77 21.20 -13.48 -9.33
CA PRO A 77 21.55 -14.60 -8.47
C PRO A 77 20.70 -15.83 -8.77
N THR A 78 21.35 -16.99 -8.87
CA THR A 78 20.68 -18.29 -9.06
C THR A 78 20.72 -19.16 -7.83
N THR A 79 19.70 -19.99 -7.64
CA THR A 79 19.64 -21.01 -6.58
C THR A 79 19.61 -22.43 -7.18
N THR A 80 20.29 -23.37 -6.51
CA THR A 80 20.32 -24.81 -6.84
C THR A 80 19.23 -25.60 -6.14
N ALA A 81 18.55 -25.01 -5.15
CA ALA A 81 17.48 -25.69 -4.44
C ALA A 81 16.36 -26.06 -5.42
N PRO A 82 15.87 -27.33 -5.42
CA PRO A 82 14.66 -27.68 -6.13
C PRO A 82 13.52 -26.87 -5.51
N GLN A 83 13.19 -25.73 -6.10
CA GLN A 83 11.95 -25.07 -5.75
C GLN A 83 10.83 -25.97 -6.25
N GLU A 84 9.89 -26.34 -5.39
CA GLU A 84 8.56 -26.89 -5.72
C GLU A 84 7.71 -25.94 -6.60
N HIS A 85 8.34 -25.02 -7.34
CA HIS A 85 7.67 -24.25 -8.37
C HIS A 85 7.70 -25.04 -9.68
N GLN A 86 6.78 -26.01 -9.76
CA GLN A 86 5.99 -26.17 -10.98
C GLN A 86 5.66 -24.76 -11.52
N LEU A 87 5.87 -24.52 -12.82
CA LEU A 87 5.47 -23.30 -13.56
C LEU A 87 4.44 -22.48 -12.78
N GLN A 88 4.82 -21.35 -12.17
CA GLN A 88 3.92 -20.57 -11.31
C GLN A 88 2.58 -20.32 -12.03
N LYS A 89 1.55 -21.10 -11.68
CA LYS A 89 0.22 -21.05 -12.31
C LYS A 89 -0.42 -19.66 -12.18
N HIS A 90 -0.02 -18.94 -11.14
CA HIS A 90 -0.53 -17.61 -10.84
C HIS A 90 0.59 -16.59 -10.64
N LEU A 91 0.52 -15.52 -11.41
CA LEU A 91 1.40 -14.37 -11.29
C LEU A 91 1.24 -13.69 -9.92
N PRO A 92 2.33 -13.36 -9.21
CA PRO A 92 2.17 -12.74 -7.91
C PRO A 92 1.57 -11.32 -8.03
N GLY A 93 0.56 -11.01 -7.21
CA GLY A 93 -0.18 -9.75 -7.25
C GLY A 93 -1.13 -9.58 -8.44
N SER A 94 -1.50 -10.67 -9.13
CA SER A 94 -2.39 -10.63 -10.30
C SER A 94 -3.83 -11.01 -9.99
N VAL A 95 -4.04 -11.91 -9.02
CA VAL A 95 -5.32 -12.55 -8.71
C VAL A 95 -6.25 -11.57 -7.99
N ARG A 96 -7.50 -11.49 -8.44
CA ARG A 96 -8.56 -10.70 -7.83
C ARG A 96 -9.68 -11.63 -7.37
N LEU A 97 -10.15 -11.43 -6.14
CA LEU A 97 -11.38 -12.04 -5.63
C LEU A 97 -12.55 -11.12 -6.00
N VAL A 98 -13.23 -11.43 -7.10
CA VAL A 98 -14.32 -10.62 -7.65
C VAL A 98 -15.56 -10.69 -6.74
N GLY A 99 -16.30 -9.58 -6.61
CA GLY A 99 -17.53 -9.51 -5.81
C GLY A 99 -17.32 -9.35 -4.31
N LEU A 100 -16.21 -9.83 -3.75
CA LEU A 100 -15.95 -9.82 -2.29
C LEU A 100 -16.06 -8.42 -1.66
N ARG A 101 -15.59 -7.39 -2.38
CA ARG A 101 -15.71 -6.00 -1.90
C ARG A 101 -17.15 -5.51 -1.86
N ALA A 102 -17.92 -5.76 -2.93
CA ALA A 102 -19.31 -5.33 -2.99
C ALA A 102 -20.16 -6.06 -1.94
N PHE A 103 -19.86 -7.34 -1.71
CA PHE A 103 -20.46 -8.12 -0.64
C PHE A 103 -20.15 -7.52 0.73
N LEU A 104 -18.88 -7.20 1.02
CA LEU A 104 -18.51 -6.53 2.27
C LEU A 104 -19.22 -5.17 2.42
N ASP A 105 -19.26 -4.34 1.37
CA ASP A 105 -19.96 -3.05 1.42
C ASP A 105 -21.45 -3.22 1.78
N GLY A 106 -22.14 -4.22 1.20
CA GLY A 106 -23.54 -4.53 1.52
C GLY A 106 -23.74 -5.06 2.95
N LEU A 107 -22.84 -5.93 3.42
CA LEU A 107 -22.86 -6.46 4.78
C LEU A 107 -22.71 -5.33 5.81
N LEU A 108 -21.79 -4.40 5.57
CA LEU A 108 -21.53 -3.28 6.48
C LEU A 108 -22.65 -2.23 6.45
N ASP A 109 -23.26 -2.02 5.29
CA ASP A 109 -24.44 -1.16 5.14
C ASP A 109 -25.60 -1.67 6.02
N ASP A 110 -25.85 -3.00 6.03
CA ASP A 110 -26.87 -3.64 6.86
C ASP A 110 -26.51 -3.60 8.35
N LEU A 111 -25.26 -3.97 8.70
CA LEU A 111 -24.76 -3.90 10.07
C LEU A 111 -24.95 -2.51 10.67
N ALA A 112 -24.49 -1.46 9.98
CA ALA A 112 -24.55 -0.09 10.51
C ALA A 112 -26.00 0.40 10.69
N ARG A 113 -26.92 -0.03 9.82
CA ARG A 113 -28.36 0.26 9.99
C ARG A 113 -28.94 -0.47 11.20
N GLN A 114 -28.65 -1.75 11.37
CA GLN A 114 -29.16 -2.52 12.50
C GLN A 114 -28.62 -2.01 13.84
N VAL A 115 -27.35 -1.58 13.88
CA VAL A 115 -26.79 -0.91 15.06
C VAL A 115 -27.56 0.38 15.35
N HIS A 116 -27.77 1.23 14.35
CA HIS A 116 -28.51 2.49 14.52
C HIS A 116 -29.94 2.27 15.01
N MET A 117 -30.62 1.23 14.53
CA MET A 117 -31.98 0.88 14.94
C MET A 117 -32.07 0.17 16.29
N GLY A 118 -30.93 -0.19 16.91
CA GLY A 118 -30.90 -0.98 18.14
C GLY A 118 -31.38 -2.43 17.96
N ARG A 119 -31.28 -2.99 16.74
CA ARG A 119 -31.84 -4.31 16.36
C ARG A 119 -30.80 -5.31 15.87
N LEU A 120 -29.52 -5.07 16.14
CA LEU A 120 -28.44 -5.91 15.63
C LEU A 120 -28.48 -7.33 16.22
N ASP A 121 -28.60 -8.33 15.34
CA ASP A 121 -28.31 -9.73 15.69
C ASP A 121 -26.80 -9.99 15.49
N ALA A 122 -26.05 -9.82 16.57
CA ALA A 122 -24.60 -10.04 16.60
C ALA A 122 -24.21 -11.47 16.20
N ALA A 123 -25.01 -12.47 16.58
CA ALA A 123 -24.72 -13.86 16.30
C ALA A 123 -24.93 -14.18 14.81
N ALA A 124 -26.00 -13.65 14.20
CA ALA A 124 -26.22 -13.77 12.77
C ALA A 124 -25.11 -13.10 11.96
N MET A 125 -24.70 -11.88 12.35
CA MET A 125 -23.61 -11.17 11.69
C MET A 125 -22.29 -11.95 11.74
N LEU A 126 -21.93 -12.47 12.92
CA LEU A 126 -20.73 -13.29 13.09
C LEU A 126 -20.78 -14.55 12.21
N ARG A 127 -21.93 -15.24 12.15
CA ARG A 127 -22.11 -16.42 11.28
C ARG A 127 -21.87 -16.08 9.80
N VAL A 128 -22.39 -14.96 9.31
CA VAL A 128 -22.20 -14.54 7.91
C VAL A 128 -20.71 -14.29 7.62
N VAL A 129 -19.98 -13.62 8.54
CA VAL A 129 -18.55 -13.36 8.37
C VAL A 129 -17.72 -14.64 8.43
N GLN A 130 -18.01 -15.54 9.37
CA GLN A 130 -17.35 -16.85 9.50
C GLN A 130 -17.55 -17.72 8.25
N GLN A 131 -18.79 -17.84 7.76
CA GLN A 131 -19.09 -18.59 6.55
C GLN A 131 -18.40 -17.98 5.32
N THR A 132 -18.32 -16.65 5.26
CA THR A 132 -17.62 -15.97 4.16
C THR A 132 -16.12 -16.21 4.22
N ALA A 133 -15.50 -16.14 5.40
CA ALA A 133 -14.08 -16.45 5.60
C ALA A 133 -13.77 -17.89 5.15
N GLN A 134 -14.58 -18.87 5.59
CA GLN A 134 -14.44 -20.27 5.18
C GLN A 134 -14.59 -20.47 3.67
N ARG A 135 -15.57 -19.80 3.03
CA ARG A 135 -15.75 -19.84 1.56
C ARG A 135 -14.55 -19.25 0.81
N VAL A 136 -14.00 -18.13 1.31
CA VAL A 136 -12.79 -17.51 0.75
C VAL A 136 -11.60 -18.46 0.88
N ASP A 137 -11.42 -19.10 2.05
CA ASP A 137 -10.33 -20.05 2.29
C ASP A 137 -10.44 -21.28 1.41
N HIS A 138 -11.64 -21.86 1.28
CA HIS A 138 -11.91 -22.96 0.38
C HIS A 138 -11.63 -22.57 -1.08
N HIS A 139 -12.06 -21.38 -1.51
CA HIS A 139 -11.79 -20.88 -2.86
C HIS A 139 -10.29 -20.67 -3.09
N MET A 140 -9.56 -20.14 -2.11
CA MET A 140 -8.10 -19.98 -2.20
C MET A 140 -7.40 -21.32 -2.29
N SER A 141 -7.77 -22.30 -1.45
CA SER A 141 -7.20 -23.65 -1.44
C SER A 141 -7.46 -24.38 -2.76
N ARG A 142 -8.71 -24.42 -3.23
CA ARG A 142 -9.11 -25.08 -4.49
C ARG A 142 -8.38 -24.53 -5.72
N ASN A 143 -8.01 -23.25 -5.71
CA ASN A 143 -7.29 -22.62 -6.82
C ASN A 143 -5.80 -22.42 -6.53
N GLU A 144 -5.27 -22.97 -5.42
CA GLU A 144 -3.86 -22.87 -5.04
C GLU A 144 -3.36 -21.42 -4.94
N PHE A 145 -4.25 -20.51 -4.53
CA PHE A 145 -3.94 -19.10 -4.35
C PHE A 145 -3.18 -18.90 -3.04
N LYS A 146 -1.89 -18.58 -3.15
CA LYS A 146 -1.09 -18.06 -2.05
C LYS A 146 -1.41 -16.57 -1.83
N PRO A 147 -1.26 -16.03 -0.62
CA PRO A 147 -1.45 -14.60 -0.33
C PRO A 147 -0.65 -13.67 -1.26
N GLY A 148 0.54 -14.13 -1.68
CA GLY A 148 1.40 -13.43 -2.64
C GLY A 148 0.82 -13.32 -4.05
N HIS A 149 -0.11 -14.19 -4.43
CA HIS A 149 -0.81 -14.17 -5.72
C HIS A 149 -1.89 -13.09 -5.78
N LEU A 150 -2.50 -12.77 -4.63
CA LEU A 150 -3.58 -11.80 -4.53
C LEU A 150 -3.08 -10.36 -4.76
N ARG A 151 -3.89 -9.58 -5.47
CA ARG A 151 -3.79 -8.11 -5.45
C ARG A 151 -3.97 -7.59 -4.03
N THR A 152 -3.38 -6.44 -3.71
CA THR A 152 -3.46 -5.81 -2.39
C THR A 152 -4.88 -5.71 -1.87
N GLU A 153 -5.81 -5.14 -2.65
CA GLU A 153 -7.24 -5.04 -2.25
C GLU A 153 -7.85 -6.40 -1.91
N SER A 154 -7.61 -7.44 -2.72
CA SER A 154 -8.14 -8.77 -2.44
C SER A 154 -7.51 -9.38 -1.20
N ARG A 155 -6.21 -9.16 -0.97
CA ARG A 155 -5.53 -9.60 0.25
C ARG A 155 -6.15 -8.91 1.46
N ASP A 156 -6.27 -7.60 1.46
CA ASP A 156 -6.80 -6.85 2.60
C ASP A 156 -8.25 -7.28 2.94
N LEU A 157 -9.06 -7.62 1.93
CA LEU A 157 -10.40 -8.17 2.15
C LEU A 157 -10.37 -9.56 2.80
N VAL A 158 -9.48 -10.45 2.35
CA VAL A 158 -9.28 -11.75 3.02
C VAL A 158 -8.86 -11.55 4.48
N ALA A 159 -7.95 -10.61 4.75
CA ALA A 159 -7.52 -10.28 6.12
C ALA A 159 -8.71 -9.84 6.97
N TRP A 160 -9.53 -8.95 6.42
CA TRP A 160 -10.72 -8.46 7.09
C TRP A 160 -11.66 -9.61 7.48
N PHE A 161 -12.03 -10.49 6.53
CA PHE A 161 -12.94 -11.60 6.81
C PHE A 161 -12.36 -12.60 7.83
N ARG A 162 -11.08 -12.96 7.71
CA ARG A 162 -10.43 -13.87 8.66
C ARG A 162 -10.29 -13.27 10.05
N TYR A 163 -9.92 -11.99 10.14
CA TYR A 163 -9.76 -11.30 11.41
C TYR A 163 -11.10 -11.20 12.16
N PHE A 164 -12.16 -10.76 11.48
CA PHE A 164 -13.49 -10.61 12.08
C PHE A 164 -14.32 -11.89 12.14
N ALA A 165 -13.82 -13.02 11.63
CA ALA A 165 -14.43 -14.33 11.90
C ALA A 165 -14.27 -14.77 13.36
N GLN A 166 -13.38 -14.13 14.12
CA GLN A 166 -13.22 -14.36 15.55
C GLN A 166 -14.26 -13.56 16.36
N PRO A 167 -14.98 -14.19 17.32
CA PRO A 167 -16.05 -13.54 18.07
C PRO A 167 -15.63 -12.23 18.75
N GLN A 168 -14.48 -12.22 19.42
CA GLN A 168 -13.95 -11.05 20.15
C GLN A 168 -13.68 -9.84 19.24
N HIS A 169 -13.17 -10.07 18.03
CA HIS A 169 -12.88 -9.00 17.07
C HIS A 169 -14.18 -8.47 16.47
N MET A 170 -15.15 -9.35 16.20
CA MET A 170 -16.46 -8.92 15.72
C MET A 170 -17.18 -8.08 16.77
N ASP A 171 -17.13 -8.46 18.05
CA ASP A 171 -17.69 -7.64 19.11
C ASP A 171 -17.03 -6.26 19.19
N SER A 172 -15.69 -6.22 19.12
CA SER A 172 -14.93 -4.97 19.05
C SER A 172 -15.35 -4.09 17.86
N TYR A 173 -15.61 -4.70 16.69
CA TYR A 173 -16.15 -3.99 15.53
C TYR A 173 -17.49 -3.32 15.81
N MET A 174 -18.44 -4.09 16.37
CA MET A 174 -19.79 -3.61 16.65
C MET A 174 -19.78 -2.52 17.71
N GLN A 175 -18.96 -2.66 18.76
CA GLN A 175 -18.75 -1.61 19.77
C GLN A 175 -18.17 -0.33 19.13
N ALA A 176 -17.19 -0.45 18.24
CA ALA A 176 -16.62 0.70 17.54
C ALA A 176 -17.64 1.41 16.65
N VAL A 177 -18.51 0.67 15.96
CA VAL A 177 -19.60 1.27 15.16
C VAL A 177 -20.56 2.04 16.06
N ARG A 178 -20.98 1.48 17.19
CA ARG A 178 -21.84 2.17 18.18
C ARG A 178 -21.17 3.45 18.67
N ARG A 179 -19.90 3.38 19.07
CA ARG A 179 -19.12 4.52 19.57
C ARG A 179 -19.01 5.62 18.51
N ALA A 180 -18.62 5.27 17.29
CA ALA A 180 -18.51 6.24 16.19
C ALA A 180 -19.86 6.87 15.84
N GLN A 181 -20.95 6.09 15.78
CA GLN A 181 -22.30 6.62 15.55
C GLN A 181 -22.73 7.60 16.64
N ALA A 182 -22.48 7.27 17.92
CA ALA A 182 -22.82 8.15 19.04
C ALA A 182 -22.01 9.44 19.00
N VAL A 183 -20.68 9.35 18.83
CA VAL A 183 -19.79 10.51 18.81
C VAL A 183 -20.08 11.42 17.63
N PHE A 184 -20.17 10.88 16.41
CA PHE A 184 -20.45 11.69 15.22
C PHE A 184 -21.88 12.21 15.18
N GLY A 185 -22.85 11.44 15.68
CA GLY A 185 -24.25 11.86 15.75
C GLY A 185 -24.51 12.97 16.76
N ALA A 186 -23.66 13.09 17.79
CA ALA A 186 -23.74 14.15 18.80
C ALA A 186 -23.01 15.44 18.40
N MET A 187 -22.29 15.47 17.27
CA MET A 187 -21.52 16.65 16.84
C MET A 187 -22.44 17.76 16.30
N PRO A 188 -22.53 18.94 16.94
CA PRO A 188 -23.34 20.05 16.45
C PRO A 188 -22.91 20.52 15.05
N GLU A 189 -21.60 20.46 14.76
CA GLU A 189 -21.01 20.87 13.49
C GLU A 189 -21.40 19.95 12.32
N ALA A 190 -21.90 18.75 12.61
CA ALA A 190 -22.28 17.75 11.61
C ALA A 190 -23.71 17.93 11.06
N ASN A 191 -24.58 18.66 11.78
CA ASN A 191 -26.03 18.70 11.53
C ASN A 191 -26.43 19.14 10.11
N SER A 192 -25.59 19.95 9.44
CA SER A 192 -25.85 20.39 8.06
C SER A 192 -25.16 19.54 6.98
N ARG A 193 -24.26 18.63 7.38
CA ARG A 193 -23.39 17.88 6.45
C ARG A 193 -23.64 16.39 6.44
N TRP A 194 -24.02 15.81 7.58
CA TRP A 194 -24.24 14.39 7.74
C TRP A 194 -25.70 14.10 8.05
N LYS A 195 -26.33 13.32 7.17
CA LYS A 195 -27.67 12.78 7.32
C LYS A 195 -27.65 11.44 8.05
N ALA A 196 -28.46 11.29 9.10
CA ALA A 196 -28.70 10.01 9.76
C ALA A 196 -29.50 9.05 8.85
N PRO A 197 -29.31 7.72 8.98
CA PRO A 197 -28.30 7.04 9.80
C PRO A 197 -26.87 7.26 9.28
N LEU A 198 -25.90 7.28 10.20
CA LEU A 198 -24.48 7.28 9.85
C LEU A 198 -24.03 5.83 9.60
N LEU A 199 -23.77 5.47 8.35
CA LEU A 199 -23.34 4.13 7.96
C LEU A 199 -21.82 4.04 8.12
N ILE A 200 -21.36 3.65 9.33
CA ILE A 200 -19.94 3.56 9.69
C ILE A 200 -19.34 2.23 9.24
N HIS A 201 -18.36 2.29 8.34
CA HIS A 201 -17.68 1.13 7.76
C HIS A 201 -16.20 1.18 8.14
N PHE A 202 -15.75 0.34 9.06
CA PHE A 202 -14.33 0.07 9.27
C PHE A 202 -13.87 -1.00 8.29
N ARG A 203 -13.20 -0.62 7.20
CA ARG A 203 -12.75 -1.60 6.19
C ARG A 203 -11.51 -1.14 5.43
N PRO A 204 -10.82 -2.04 4.71
CA PRO A 204 -9.68 -1.66 3.89
C PRO A 204 -10.03 -0.54 2.90
N SER A 205 -9.19 0.49 2.89
CA SER A 205 -9.33 1.68 2.07
C SER A 205 -7.95 2.30 1.85
N SER A 206 -7.70 2.83 0.65
CA SER A 206 -6.47 3.58 0.35
C SER A 206 -6.43 4.98 0.96
N HIS A 207 -7.52 5.39 1.62
CA HIS A 207 -7.68 6.69 2.27
C HIS A 207 -7.92 6.47 3.76
N LEU A 208 -7.41 7.38 4.58
CA LEU A 208 -7.64 7.40 6.02
C LEU A 208 -9.13 7.33 6.37
N TYR A 209 -9.91 8.17 5.69
CA TYR A 209 -11.35 8.16 5.72
C TYR A 209 -11.91 8.63 4.37
N ARG A 210 -13.18 8.35 4.13
CA ARG A 210 -14.00 8.97 3.09
C ARG A 210 -15.44 8.97 3.56
N TRP A 211 -16.17 10.06 3.34
CA TRP A 211 -17.61 10.07 3.58
C TRP A 211 -18.36 10.64 2.37
N ARG A 212 -19.61 10.21 2.21
CA ARG A 212 -20.53 10.75 1.20
C ARG A 212 -21.97 10.68 1.70
N PRO A 213 -22.78 11.73 1.47
CA PRO A 213 -24.22 11.64 1.69
C PRO A 213 -24.84 10.71 0.64
N GLU A 214 -25.83 9.93 1.07
CA GLU A 214 -26.65 9.03 0.26
C GLU A 214 -28.14 9.24 0.60
N PRO A 215 -29.08 8.82 -0.24
CA PRO A 215 -30.50 8.92 0.09
C PRO A 215 -30.85 8.27 1.44
N SER A 216 -30.19 7.14 1.75
CA SER A 216 -30.40 6.33 2.95
C SER A 216 -29.57 6.72 4.17
N GLY A 217 -28.91 7.89 4.17
CA GLY A 217 -28.05 8.34 5.28
C GLY A 217 -26.69 8.84 4.81
N THR A 218 -25.67 8.75 5.65
CA THR A 218 -24.31 9.17 5.29
C THR A 218 -23.36 8.02 5.41
N ARG A 219 -22.77 7.59 4.29
CA ARG A 219 -21.78 6.52 4.29
C ARG A 219 -20.42 7.06 4.69
N MET A 220 -19.80 6.44 5.69
CA MET A 220 -18.49 6.81 6.21
C MET A 220 -17.58 5.59 6.21
N ILE A 221 -16.56 5.63 5.37
CA ILE A 221 -15.53 4.59 5.29
C ILE A 221 -14.33 5.07 6.10
N LEU A 222 -13.99 4.31 7.14
CA LEU A 222 -12.86 4.55 8.03
C LEU A 222 -11.86 3.40 7.91
N SER A 223 -10.58 3.68 8.16
CA SER A 223 -9.54 2.64 8.19
C SER A 223 -9.84 1.60 9.26
N THR A 224 -9.73 0.30 8.94
CA THR A 224 -10.12 -0.79 9.85
C THR A 224 -9.52 -0.70 11.26
N PRO A 225 -8.22 -0.41 11.46
CA PRO A 225 -7.66 -0.38 12.81
C PRO A 225 -8.25 0.71 13.71
N MET A 226 -9.01 1.66 13.17
CA MET A 226 -9.75 2.64 13.97
C MET A 226 -10.88 2.02 14.81
N ILE A 227 -11.14 0.71 14.71
CA ILE A 227 -12.03 0.03 15.68
C ILE A 227 -11.55 0.19 17.13
N CYS A 228 -10.25 0.47 17.35
CA CYS A 228 -9.71 0.68 18.69
C CYS A 228 -9.81 2.15 19.17
N PHE A 229 -10.32 3.07 18.36
CA PHE A 229 -10.44 4.48 18.75
C PHE A 229 -11.45 4.63 19.88
N ASP A 230 -11.10 5.42 20.88
CA ASP A 230 -12.00 5.87 21.95
C ASP A 230 -12.84 7.07 21.49
N GLU A 231 -13.67 7.59 22.40
CA GLU A 231 -14.58 8.70 22.14
C GLU A 231 -13.81 9.98 21.79
N ALA A 232 -12.67 10.23 22.45
CA ALA A 232 -11.84 11.40 22.20
C ALA A 232 -11.20 11.36 20.80
N ALA A 233 -10.62 10.21 20.42
CA ALA A 233 -10.03 10.00 19.10
C ALA A 233 -11.09 10.11 17.99
N PHE A 234 -12.29 9.55 18.18
CA PHE A 234 -13.40 9.79 17.24
C PHE A 234 -13.84 11.25 17.22
N GLY A 235 -13.85 11.95 18.36
CA GLY A 235 -14.14 13.38 18.44
C GLY A 235 -13.22 14.20 17.52
N HIS A 236 -11.91 13.98 17.63
CA HIS A 236 -10.90 14.60 16.78
C HIS A 236 -11.04 14.22 15.31
N LEU A 237 -11.29 12.94 15.02
CA LEU A 237 -11.50 12.45 13.65
C LEU A 237 -12.73 13.09 13.00
N GLY A 238 -13.84 13.22 13.72
CA GLY A 238 -15.06 13.81 13.19
C GLY A 238 -14.89 15.27 12.80
N ARG A 239 -14.24 16.08 13.65
CA ARG A 239 -13.90 17.48 13.32
C ARG A 239 -12.96 17.58 12.12
N MET A 240 -11.97 16.69 12.03
CA MET A 240 -11.13 16.56 10.84
C MET A 240 -11.94 16.24 9.57
N MET A 241 -12.91 15.34 9.65
CA MET A 241 -13.79 14.96 8.52
C MET A 241 -14.69 16.11 8.08
N LEU A 242 -15.02 17.03 8.99
CA LEU A 242 -15.75 18.28 8.74
C LEU A 242 -14.85 19.42 8.24
N GLY A 243 -13.54 19.18 8.14
CA GLY A 243 -12.58 20.12 7.55
C GLY A 243 -11.73 20.88 8.57
N ASP A 244 -11.92 20.65 9.87
CA ASP A 244 -11.07 21.22 10.90
C ASP A 244 -9.80 20.38 11.09
N ARG A 245 -8.76 20.79 10.37
CA ARG A 245 -7.51 20.03 10.25
C ARG A 245 -6.58 20.20 11.46
N GLN A 246 -6.91 21.09 12.41
CA GLN A 246 -6.11 21.29 13.63
C GLN A 246 -6.08 20.03 14.52
N HIS A 247 -7.06 19.14 14.36
CA HIS A 247 -7.18 17.90 15.13
C HIS A 247 -6.32 16.74 14.62
N TRP A 248 -5.56 16.92 13.54
CA TRP A 248 -4.66 15.89 13.02
C TRP A 248 -3.64 15.35 14.02
N PRO A 249 -2.95 16.16 14.85
CA PRO A 249 -1.94 15.62 15.77
C PRO A 249 -2.51 14.54 16.70
N ALA A 250 -3.71 14.76 17.26
CA ALA A 250 -4.38 13.79 18.12
C ALA A 250 -4.82 12.53 17.36
N VAL A 251 -5.34 12.67 16.13
CA VAL A 251 -5.68 11.50 15.29
C VAL A 251 -4.43 10.70 14.92
N ASN A 252 -3.32 11.38 14.58
CA ASN A 252 -2.05 10.76 14.26
C ASN A 252 -1.45 10.03 15.45
N GLU A 253 -1.49 10.63 16.64
CA GLU A 253 -1.09 9.99 17.89
C GLU A 253 -1.90 8.72 18.16
N ALA A 254 -3.23 8.78 18.03
CA ALA A 254 -4.10 7.61 18.16
C ALA A 254 -3.76 6.51 17.14
N MET A 255 -3.39 6.86 15.91
CA MET A 255 -2.93 5.89 14.90
C MET A 255 -1.55 5.30 15.20
N LEU A 256 -0.68 6.03 15.90
CA LEU A 256 0.64 5.54 16.32
C LEU A 256 0.58 4.74 17.63
N SER A 257 -0.53 4.79 18.36
CA SER A 257 -0.76 4.04 19.59
C SER A 257 -0.62 2.52 19.44
N GLN A 258 -0.22 1.85 20.52
CA GLN A 258 -0.10 0.39 20.56
C GLN A 258 -1.40 -0.34 20.15
N PRO A 259 -2.61 0.04 20.63
CA PRO A 259 -3.86 -0.61 20.20
C PRO A 259 -4.06 -0.61 18.68
N TYR A 260 -3.78 0.52 18.02
CA TYR A 260 -3.92 0.65 16.57
C TYR A 260 -2.92 -0.25 15.83
N GLN A 261 -1.67 -0.25 16.27
CA GLN A 261 -0.61 -1.07 15.68
C GLN A 261 -0.89 -2.57 15.89
N SER A 262 -1.46 -2.97 17.02
CA SER A 262 -1.85 -4.35 17.32
C SER A 262 -2.95 -4.86 16.37
N VAL A 263 -4.04 -4.09 16.18
CA VAL A 263 -5.10 -4.48 15.23
C VAL A 263 -4.53 -4.63 13.83
N ARG A 264 -3.69 -3.68 13.39
CA ARG A 264 -3.08 -3.75 12.06
C ARG A 264 -2.19 -4.99 11.88
N THR A 265 -1.34 -5.26 12.87
CA THR A 265 -0.43 -6.42 12.83
C THR A 265 -1.19 -7.73 12.77
N ALA A 266 -2.24 -7.87 13.58
CA ALA A 266 -3.10 -9.05 13.58
C ALA A 266 -3.86 -9.23 12.26
N MET A 267 -4.33 -8.15 11.62
CA MET A 267 -4.93 -8.22 10.29
C MET A 267 -3.93 -8.68 9.22
N ASP A 268 -2.69 -8.20 9.29
CA ASP A 268 -1.64 -8.61 8.34
C ASP A 268 -1.31 -10.10 8.46
N GLU A 269 -1.22 -10.58 9.70
CA GLU A 269 -1.02 -11.99 10.03
C GLU A 269 -2.18 -12.86 9.55
N ALA A 270 -3.42 -12.38 9.65
CA ALA A 270 -4.60 -13.12 9.19
C ALA A 270 -4.54 -13.48 7.68
N THR A 271 -3.85 -12.71 6.85
CA THR A 271 -3.61 -13.08 5.43
C THR A 271 -2.33 -13.85 5.16
N GLY A 272 -1.39 -13.86 6.10
CA GLY A 272 0.01 -14.18 5.83
C GLY A 272 0.75 -12.94 5.32
N ARG A 273 1.81 -12.55 6.04
CA ARG A 273 2.64 -11.40 5.68
C ARG A 273 3.23 -11.60 4.29
N VAL A 274 2.82 -10.76 3.35
CA VAL A 274 3.46 -10.66 2.03
C VAL A 274 4.10 -9.30 1.94
N GLU A 275 5.31 -9.23 2.49
CA GLU A 275 6.21 -8.12 2.27
C GLU A 275 7.13 -8.45 1.09
N ARG A 276 7.43 -7.46 0.25
CA ARG A 276 8.41 -7.60 -0.84
C ARG A 276 9.43 -6.51 -0.71
N THR A 277 10.35 -6.75 0.22
CA THR A 277 11.46 -5.85 0.52
C THR A 277 12.60 -6.03 -0.46
N ARG A 278 12.80 -7.25 -0.97
CA ARG A 278 13.82 -7.56 -1.97
C ARG A 278 13.50 -6.93 -3.32
N GLY A 279 14.41 -6.10 -3.79
CA GLY A 279 14.51 -5.59 -5.16
C GLY A 279 15.40 -6.48 -6.03
N ILE A 280 15.84 -5.97 -7.18
CA ILE A 280 16.83 -6.59 -8.06
C ILE A 280 18.21 -6.51 -7.42
N VAL A 281 18.55 -5.36 -6.84
CA VAL A 281 19.89 -5.06 -6.31
C VAL A 281 19.87 -4.87 -4.80
N CYS A 282 18.79 -4.34 -4.23
CA CYS A 282 18.75 -3.93 -2.84
C CYS A 282 17.57 -4.56 -2.08
N ASP A 283 17.79 -4.98 -0.83
CA ASP A 283 16.73 -5.38 0.09
C ASP A 283 16.36 -4.21 1.02
N LEU A 284 15.11 -3.73 0.91
CA LEU A 284 14.63 -2.63 1.75
C LEU A 284 14.63 -2.96 3.24
N ALA A 285 14.53 -4.24 3.62
CA ALA A 285 14.60 -4.64 5.01
C ALA A 285 15.96 -4.29 5.61
N GLU A 286 17.04 -4.60 4.89
CA GLU A 286 18.41 -4.27 5.32
C GLU A 286 18.63 -2.76 5.40
N VAL A 287 18.11 -2.02 4.43
CA VAL A 287 18.17 -0.55 4.41
C VAL A 287 17.44 0.03 5.62
N PHE A 288 16.21 -0.45 5.90
CA PHE A 288 15.43 0.00 7.04
C PHE A 288 16.19 -0.25 8.35
N GLU A 289 16.73 -1.45 8.55
CA GLU A 289 17.44 -1.81 9.79
C GLU A 289 18.66 -0.91 10.02
N GLN A 290 19.42 -0.61 8.97
CA GLN A 290 20.58 0.28 9.07
C GLN A 290 20.19 1.73 9.37
N VAL A 291 19.17 2.24 8.67
CA VAL A 291 18.66 3.61 8.87
C VAL A 291 18.03 3.75 10.27
N ASN A 292 17.25 2.77 10.72
CA ASN A 292 16.62 2.75 12.04
C ASN A 292 17.69 2.81 13.14
N ARG A 293 18.72 1.96 13.07
CA ARG A 293 19.83 1.98 14.03
C ARG A 293 20.55 3.32 14.05
N ARG A 294 20.87 3.87 12.87
CA ARG A 294 21.73 5.06 12.77
C ARG A 294 21.02 6.37 13.13
N TYR A 295 19.76 6.54 12.75
CA TYR A 295 19.07 7.83 12.84
C TYR A 295 17.88 7.84 13.82
N PHE A 296 17.41 6.67 14.24
CA PHE A 296 16.25 6.53 15.13
C PHE A 296 16.57 5.72 16.41
N GLY A 297 17.85 5.44 16.68
CA GLY A 297 18.30 4.69 17.85
C GLY A 297 17.75 3.25 17.92
N GLY A 298 17.29 2.69 16.79
CA GLY A 298 16.62 1.39 16.74
C GLY A 298 15.15 1.39 17.19
N GLY A 299 14.61 2.52 17.65
CA GLY A 299 13.27 2.61 18.23
C GLY A 299 12.12 2.73 17.23
N MET A 300 12.40 2.86 15.92
CA MET A 300 11.34 2.97 14.92
C MET A 300 10.60 1.64 14.77
N VAL A 301 9.31 1.62 15.08
CA VAL A 301 8.44 0.47 14.77
C VAL A 301 8.46 0.25 13.26
N ARG A 302 8.83 -0.96 12.82
CA ARG A 302 9.04 -1.26 11.39
C ARG A 302 7.73 -1.14 10.59
N PRO A 303 7.63 -0.19 9.64
CA PRO A 303 6.52 -0.15 8.69
C PRO A 303 6.65 -1.30 7.70
N LYS A 304 5.60 -1.57 6.93
CA LYS A 304 5.75 -2.42 5.73
C LYS A 304 6.62 -1.68 4.72
N LEU A 305 7.50 -2.41 4.06
CA LEU A 305 8.39 -1.90 3.06
C LEU A 305 8.03 -2.49 1.71
N SER A 306 7.97 -1.64 0.68
CA SER A 306 7.69 -2.13 -0.67
C SER A 306 8.34 -1.27 -1.74
N TRP A 307 8.70 -1.92 -2.84
CA TRP A 307 9.05 -1.22 -4.08
C TRP A 307 7.80 -0.82 -4.85
N THR A 308 7.77 0.41 -5.37
CA THR A 308 6.67 0.85 -6.25
C THR A 308 6.62 0.01 -7.53
N LYS A 309 5.44 -0.13 -8.13
CA LYS A 309 5.26 -0.78 -9.46
C LYS A 309 5.47 0.15 -10.65
N ARG A 310 5.66 1.45 -10.42
CA ARG A 310 5.81 2.42 -11.51
C ARG A 310 7.20 2.99 -11.46
N LEU A 311 7.93 2.85 -12.55
CA LEU A 311 9.17 3.58 -12.79
C LEU A 311 8.81 5.07 -12.94
N THR A 312 9.24 5.93 -12.03
CA THR A 312 8.97 7.36 -12.02
C THR A 312 10.08 8.16 -11.38
N GLY A 313 10.44 9.28 -12.02
CA GLY A 313 11.40 10.26 -11.52
C GLY A 313 10.74 11.40 -10.75
N ARG A 314 9.39 11.45 -10.69
CA ARG A 314 8.66 12.51 -9.98
C ARG A 314 8.60 12.32 -8.46
N GLN A 315 8.71 11.07 -8.00
CA GLN A 315 8.60 10.72 -6.59
C GLN A 315 9.45 9.48 -6.33
N PHE A 316 10.42 9.62 -5.44
CA PHE A 316 11.40 8.59 -5.12
C PHE A 316 11.03 7.76 -3.89
N GLY A 317 10.20 8.29 -3.00
CA GLY A 317 9.60 7.58 -1.89
C GLY A 317 8.22 8.15 -1.53
N HIS A 318 7.44 7.38 -0.79
CA HIS A 318 6.35 7.92 0.02
C HIS A 318 6.01 7.01 1.19
N TYR A 319 5.70 7.63 2.32
CA TYR A 319 5.06 6.98 3.44
C TYR A 319 3.53 7.09 3.35
N ASN A 320 2.85 5.96 3.48
CA ASN A 320 1.39 5.88 3.56
C ASN A 320 0.95 5.66 5.00
N PHE A 321 0.44 6.72 5.63
CA PHE A 321 -0.10 6.70 7.00
C PHE A 321 -1.22 5.68 7.22
N ALA A 322 -2.13 5.53 6.26
CA ALA A 322 -3.31 4.67 6.43
C ALA A 322 -2.95 3.18 6.47
N HIS A 323 -1.83 2.79 5.86
CA HIS A 323 -1.38 1.41 5.78
C HIS A 323 -0.04 1.15 6.47
N ASP A 324 0.60 2.18 7.02
CA ASP A 324 1.98 2.19 7.52
C ASP A 324 2.94 1.49 6.56
N VAL A 325 2.98 1.99 5.33
CA VAL A 325 3.82 1.46 4.27
C VAL A 325 4.81 2.53 3.83
N VAL A 326 6.10 2.23 3.90
CA VAL A 326 7.13 2.96 3.17
C VAL A 326 7.26 2.34 1.79
N CYS A 327 6.99 3.14 0.78
CA CYS A 327 7.14 2.75 -0.62
C CYS A 327 8.34 3.47 -1.22
N ILE A 328 9.36 2.73 -1.67
CA ILE A 328 10.52 3.29 -2.38
C ILE A 328 10.39 3.04 -3.89
N SER A 329 10.77 4.04 -4.68
CA SER A 329 10.65 3.99 -6.14
C SER A 329 11.55 2.90 -6.70
N SER A 330 10.96 1.99 -7.47
CA SER A 330 11.68 0.95 -8.21
C SER A 330 12.69 1.48 -9.23
N THR A 331 12.66 2.78 -9.51
CA THR A 331 13.65 3.46 -10.34
C THR A 331 15.03 3.52 -9.68
N LEU A 332 15.09 3.40 -8.35
CA LEU A 332 16.34 3.41 -7.57
C LEU A 332 16.98 2.02 -7.43
N ASP A 333 16.26 0.96 -7.79
CA ASP A 333 16.68 -0.43 -7.60
C ASP A 333 17.59 -0.90 -8.76
N ARG A 334 18.80 -0.34 -8.81
CA ARG A 334 19.77 -0.57 -9.88
C ARG A 334 21.21 -0.39 -9.37
N SER A 335 22.15 -1.08 -10.01
CA SER A 335 23.54 -1.18 -9.55
C SER A 335 24.33 0.14 -9.65
N ASP A 336 23.93 1.04 -10.54
CA ASP A 336 24.51 2.38 -10.69
C ASP A 336 23.91 3.43 -9.72
N VAL A 337 22.93 3.05 -8.89
CA VAL A 337 22.43 3.91 -7.82
C VAL A 337 23.18 3.56 -6.53
N PRO A 338 23.93 4.50 -5.94
CA PRO A 338 24.63 4.24 -4.69
C PRO A 338 23.68 3.91 -3.54
N ARG A 339 24.08 2.99 -2.67
CA ARG A 339 23.23 2.53 -1.56
C ARG A 339 22.79 3.66 -0.62
N PHE A 340 23.66 4.64 -0.37
CA PHE A 340 23.34 5.79 0.48
C PHE A 340 22.17 6.64 -0.06
N VAL A 341 21.90 6.62 -1.36
CA VAL A 341 20.74 7.31 -1.96
C VAL A 341 19.44 6.63 -1.54
N ILE A 342 19.42 5.29 -1.51
CA ILE A 342 18.26 4.51 -1.06
C ILE A 342 18.07 4.68 0.45
N GLU A 343 19.16 4.68 1.21
CA GLU A 343 19.14 4.98 2.66
C GLU A 343 18.61 6.39 2.96
N HIS A 344 19.00 7.39 2.16
CA HIS A 344 18.49 8.76 2.29
C HIS A 344 16.98 8.84 2.06
N VAL A 345 16.48 8.19 0.99
CA VAL A 345 15.02 8.13 0.74
C VAL A 345 14.30 7.38 1.85
N MET A 346 14.83 6.25 2.34
CA MET A 346 14.26 5.53 3.47
C MET A 346 14.19 6.43 4.72
N HIS A 347 15.28 7.14 5.04
CA HIS A 347 15.33 8.07 6.16
C HIS A 347 14.25 9.15 6.04
N HIS A 348 14.11 9.77 4.87
CA HIS A 348 13.05 10.75 4.59
C HIS A 348 11.64 10.20 4.84
N GLU A 349 11.35 8.98 4.37
CA GLU A 349 10.03 8.37 4.56
C GLU A 349 9.77 7.98 6.02
N LEU A 350 10.79 7.56 6.76
CA LEU A 350 10.66 7.32 8.20
C LEU A 350 10.50 8.60 9.01
N LEU A 351 11.06 9.73 8.56
CA LEU A 351 10.77 11.03 9.16
C LEU A 351 9.30 11.43 8.95
N HIS A 352 8.68 11.11 7.82
CA HIS A 352 7.23 11.30 7.66
C HIS A 352 6.44 10.47 8.67
N LYS A 353 6.86 9.23 8.91
CA LYS A 353 6.26 8.39 9.96
C LYS A 353 6.41 9.00 11.35
N LYS A 354 7.61 9.47 11.70
CA LYS A 354 7.92 10.09 13.01
C LYS A 354 7.14 11.37 13.26
N HIS A 355 7.19 12.30 12.31
CA HIS A 355 6.66 13.67 12.48
C HIS A 355 5.19 13.80 12.11
N GLY A 356 4.63 12.83 11.39
CA GLY A 356 3.30 12.98 10.81
C GLY A 356 3.25 14.08 9.75
N SER A 357 2.07 14.68 9.56
CA SER A 357 1.89 15.87 8.72
C SER A 357 1.31 17.02 9.54
N LYS A 358 2.06 18.08 9.85
CA LYS A 358 1.48 19.23 10.56
C LYS A 358 0.58 20.04 9.63
N TRP A 359 -0.52 20.60 10.14
CA TRP A 359 -1.35 21.56 9.42
C TRP A 359 -1.05 22.97 9.90
N ASN A 360 -0.86 23.91 8.97
CA ASN A 360 -0.82 25.34 9.25
C ASN A 360 -1.98 25.99 8.48
N GLY A 361 -3.12 26.18 9.17
CA GLY A 361 -4.38 26.57 8.55
C GLY A 361 -4.85 25.56 7.49
N SER A 362 -5.03 26.01 6.24
CA SER A 362 -5.51 25.17 5.13
C SER A 362 -4.41 24.35 4.44
N GLN A 363 -3.13 24.60 4.73
CA GLN A 363 -1.99 23.95 4.05
C GLN A 363 -1.36 22.83 4.89
N ARG A 364 -1.13 21.68 4.26
CA ARG A 364 -0.42 20.54 4.86
C ARG A 364 1.08 20.78 4.79
N ARG A 365 1.76 20.94 5.92
CA ARG A 365 3.22 20.96 6.01
C ARG A 365 3.73 19.62 6.55
N CYS A 366 4.17 18.77 5.64
CA CYS A 366 4.86 17.53 5.98
C CYS A 366 6.35 17.76 6.33
N HIS A 367 6.94 18.86 5.85
CA HIS A 367 8.35 19.21 6.09
C HIS A 367 8.45 20.46 6.97
N THR A 368 8.23 20.29 8.28
CA THR A 368 8.36 21.36 9.27
C THR A 368 9.83 21.73 9.50
N ARG A 369 10.10 22.73 10.34
CA ARG A 369 11.49 23.08 10.71
C ARG A 369 12.18 21.91 11.42
N GLU A 370 11.46 21.22 12.31
CA GLU A 370 11.98 20.04 13.02
C GLU A 370 12.28 18.90 12.04
N PHE A 371 11.34 18.62 11.11
CA PHE A 371 11.56 17.63 10.05
C PHE A 371 12.83 17.94 9.25
N ARG A 372 12.98 19.18 8.78
CA ARG A 372 14.14 19.58 7.96
C ARG A 372 15.45 19.55 8.73
N ALA A 373 15.41 19.85 10.03
CA ALA A 373 16.59 19.76 10.89
C ALA A 373 17.04 18.31 11.03
N GLU A 374 16.12 17.38 11.30
CA GLU A 374 16.42 15.95 11.38
C GLU A 374 16.81 15.37 10.02
N GLU A 375 16.16 15.78 8.93
CA GLU A 375 16.50 15.36 7.57
C GLU A 375 17.97 15.67 7.23
N ARG A 376 18.47 16.84 7.64
CA ARG A 376 19.86 17.27 7.46
C ARG A 376 20.87 16.53 8.33
N THR A 377 20.42 15.72 9.30
CA THR A 377 21.33 14.87 10.09
C THR A 377 21.82 13.66 9.29
N PHE A 378 21.20 13.37 8.15
CA PHE A 378 21.68 12.32 7.25
C PHE A 378 23.10 12.65 6.76
N GLU A 379 24.06 11.78 7.03
CA GLU A 379 25.50 12.04 6.84
C GLU A 379 25.84 12.53 5.42
N ARG A 380 25.17 11.98 4.40
CA ARG A 380 25.42 12.28 2.98
C ARG A 380 24.24 12.98 2.33
N PHE A 381 23.60 13.89 3.08
CA PHE A 381 22.36 14.55 2.65
C PHE A 381 22.51 15.26 1.31
N GLU A 382 23.53 16.12 1.19
CA GLU A 382 23.77 16.94 0.00
C GLU A 382 24.05 16.06 -1.23
N GLU A 383 24.95 15.09 -1.10
CA GLU A 383 25.28 14.15 -2.18
C GLU A 383 24.05 13.36 -2.66
N ALA A 384 23.19 12.93 -1.72
CA ALA A 384 22.00 12.15 -2.04
C ALA A 384 20.95 13.02 -2.76
N ASP A 385 20.72 14.24 -2.28
CA ASP A 385 19.76 15.17 -2.88
C ASP A 385 20.20 15.59 -4.28
N GLU A 386 21.49 15.91 -4.48
CA GLU A 386 22.05 16.21 -5.79
C GLU A 386 21.88 15.04 -6.77
N PHE A 387 22.15 13.81 -6.31
CA PHE A 387 21.95 12.61 -7.12
C PHE A 387 20.48 12.47 -7.54
N LEU A 388 19.54 12.57 -6.60
CA LEU A 388 18.10 12.47 -6.87
C LEU A 388 17.61 13.58 -7.82
N ASN A 389 18.09 14.80 -7.65
CA ASN A 389 17.77 15.93 -8.53
C ASN A 389 18.33 15.73 -9.95
N SER A 390 19.54 15.20 -10.08
CA SER A 390 20.11 14.83 -11.39
C SER A 390 19.30 13.70 -12.05
N LEU A 391 18.88 12.71 -11.27
CA LEU A 391 18.11 11.57 -11.74
C LEU A 391 16.70 11.99 -12.17
N SER A 392 16.05 12.87 -11.41
CA SER A 392 14.74 13.45 -11.73
C SER A 392 14.76 14.15 -13.09
N ARG A 393 15.80 14.97 -13.37
CA ARG A 393 15.97 15.65 -14.66
C ARG A 393 16.21 14.69 -15.82
N ARG A 394 16.87 13.56 -15.59
CA ARG A 394 17.13 12.53 -16.62
C ARG A 394 15.90 11.66 -16.94
N ILE A 395 15.01 11.47 -15.96
CA ILE A 395 13.87 10.53 -16.03
C ILE A 395 12.52 11.23 -16.27
N SER A 396 12.45 12.54 -16.04
CA SER A 396 11.33 13.41 -16.45
C SER A 396 11.25 13.53 -17.96
#